data_AF-A0A7S0XY89-F1
#
_entry.id   AF-A0A7S0XY89-F1
#
_cell.length_a   1.000
_cell.length_b   1.000
_cell.length_c   1.000
_cell.angle_alpha   90.00
_cell.angle_beta   90.00
_cell.angle_gamma   90.00
#
_symmetry.space_group_name_H-M   'P 1'
#
loop_
_entity.id
_entity.type
_entity.pdbx_description
1 polymer ?
#
loop_
_entity_poly.entity_id
_entity_poly.type
_entity_poly.pdbx_seq_one_letter_code
_entity_poly.pdbx_strand_id
1 'polypeptide(L)'
;FFTGSAALEDHIGYKSAADLMLDGVVFNGHSTVADTLWAGVPVLTIAGTRMAARTCTSLLQGVHYGQGTMNHLTVARDLSDYQRIAVRLGLCPSCMSRLRRKLVHSRLSSPL
;
A
#
# COMPACT_ATOMS: atom_id res chain seq x y z
N PHE A 1 6.53 15.22 -14.44
CA PHE A 1 5.65 14.67 -15.49
C PHE A 1 4.57 13.84 -14.83
N PHE A 2 3.33 13.89 -15.34
CA PHE A 2 2.24 13.02 -14.92
C PHE A 2 2.03 11.93 -15.96
N THR A 3 1.64 10.73 -15.53
CA THR A 3 1.29 9.63 -16.44
C THR A 3 -0.04 9.94 -17.15
N GLY A 4 -0.09 9.69 -18.46
CA GLY A 4 -1.34 9.74 -19.22
C GLY A 4 -2.25 8.55 -18.91
N SER A 5 -3.40 8.48 -19.60
CA SER A 5 -4.24 7.28 -19.58
C SER A 5 -3.48 6.10 -20.20
N ALA A 6 -3.55 4.94 -19.57
CA ALA A 6 -2.87 3.72 -20.00
C ALA A 6 -3.87 2.61 -20.30
N ALA A 7 -3.44 1.61 -21.07
CA ALA A 7 -4.19 0.37 -21.19
C ALA A 7 -4.17 -0.37 -19.85
N LEU A 8 -5.23 -1.15 -19.58
CA LEU A 8 -5.36 -1.91 -18.32
C LEU A 8 -4.18 -2.84 -18.07
N GLU A 9 -3.65 -3.45 -19.13
CA GLU A 9 -2.52 -4.39 -19.10
C GLU A 9 -1.24 -3.74 -18.56
N ASP A 10 -1.06 -2.44 -18.80
CA ASP A 10 0.14 -1.70 -18.38
C ASP A 10 0.04 -1.17 -16.94
N HIS A 11 -1.17 -1.11 -16.35
CA HIS A 11 -1.40 -0.49 -15.05
C HIS A 11 -0.53 -1.09 -13.93
N ILE A 12 -0.38 -2.42 -13.90
CA ILE A 12 0.46 -3.11 -12.91
C ILE A 12 1.94 -2.80 -13.15
N GLY A 13 2.37 -2.79 -14.42
CA GLY A 13 3.74 -2.47 -14.82
C GLY A 13 4.14 -1.07 -14.38
N TYR A 14 3.31 -0.06 -14.66
CA TYR A 14 3.56 1.32 -14.22
C TYR A 14 3.63 1.45 -12.70
N LYS A 15 2.73 0.77 -11.98
CA LYS A 15 2.74 0.78 -10.52
C LYS A 15 4.02 0.20 -9.95
N SER A 16 4.61 -0.83 -10.58
CA SER A 16 5.85 -1.47 -10.10
C SER A 16 7.07 -0.54 -10.03
N ALA A 17 7.04 0.57 -10.78
CA ALA A 17 8.08 1.60 -10.78
C ALA A 17 8.05 2.49 -9.52
N ALA A 18 6.95 2.47 -8.76
CA ALA A 18 6.86 3.21 -7.51
C ALA A 18 7.48 2.44 -6.34
N ASP A 19 8.04 3.17 -5.37
CA ASP A 19 8.54 2.60 -4.11
C ASP A 19 7.46 2.50 -3.04
N LEU A 20 6.52 3.45 -3.02
CA LEU A 20 5.44 3.56 -2.05
C LEU A 20 4.23 4.25 -2.68
N MET A 21 3.04 3.70 -2.47
CA MET A 21 1.78 4.39 -2.78
C MET A 21 1.23 5.07 -1.53
N LEU A 22 0.89 6.34 -1.67
CA LEU A 22 0.17 7.13 -0.68
C LEU A 22 -1.32 7.08 -1.00
N ASP A 23 -2.09 6.36 -0.18
CA ASP A 23 -3.53 6.22 -0.36
C ASP A 23 -4.32 7.42 0.17
N GLY A 24 -5.50 7.65 -0.42
CA GLY A 24 -6.40 8.73 -0.06
C GLY A 24 -7.00 8.56 1.34
N VAL A 25 -7.21 9.67 2.05
CA VAL A 25 -7.64 9.67 3.47
C VAL A 25 -9.17 9.61 3.63
N VAL A 26 -9.91 10.23 2.70
CA VAL A 26 -11.38 10.35 2.77
C VAL A 26 -12.08 9.25 1.96
N PHE A 27 -11.46 8.86 0.85
CA PHE A 27 -11.89 7.79 -0.03
C PHE A 27 -10.63 7.03 -0.47
N ASN A 28 -10.51 5.78 -0.05
CA ASN A 28 -9.33 4.98 -0.40
C ASN A 28 -9.42 4.48 -1.84
N GLY A 29 -8.27 4.11 -2.39
CA GLY A 29 -8.24 3.26 -3.57
C GLY A 29 -8.80 1.87 -3.27
N HIS A 30 -9.59 1.35 -4.21
CA HIS A 30 -10.09 -0.02 -4.21
C HIS A 30 -9.22 -0.86 -5.16
N SER A 31 -9.62 -1.00 -6.42
CA SER A 31 -8.85 -1.69 -7.48
C SER A 31 -7.44 -1.14 -7.62
N THR A 32 -7.26 0.19 -7.52
CA THR A 32 -5.95 0.81 -7.61
C THR A 32 -4.98 0.26 -6.56
N VAL A 33 -5.44 0.09 -5.31
CA VAL A 33 -4.65 -0.46 -4.19
C VAL A 33 -4.37 -1.94 -4.41
N ALA A 34 -5.37 -2.72 -4.85
CA ALA A 34 -5.20 -4.14 -5.15
C ALA A 34 -4.10 -4.35 -6.20
N ASP A 35 -4.15 -3.65 -7.34
CA ASP A 35 -3.11 -3.73 -8.37
C ASP A 35 -1.73 -3.31 -7.84
N THR A 36 -1.67 -2.29 -6.97
CA THR A 36 -0.40 -1.82 -6.40
C THR A 36 0.23 -2.87 -5.48
N LEU A 37 -0.58 -3.52 -4.65
CA LEU A 37 -0.12 -4.65 -3.81
C LEU A 37 0.30 -5.83 -4.68
N TRP A 38 -0.46 -6.14 -5.74
CA TRP A 38 -0.12 -7.13 -6.77
C TRP A 38 1.13 -6.77 -7.57
N ALA A 39 1.43 -5.49 -7.78
CA ALA A 39 2.70 -5.02 -8.36
C ALA A 39 3.87 -5.14 -7.36
N GLY A 40 3.58 -5.39 -6.07
CA GLY A 40 4.59 -5.53 -5.04
C GLY A 40 5.06 -4.20 -4.51
N VAL A 41 4.20 -3.18 -4.58
CA VAL A 41 4.47 -1.88 -4.02
C VAL A 41 3.68 -1.73 -2.72
N PRO A 42 4.36 -1.39 -1.60
CA PRO A 42 3.68 -1.09 -0.35
C PRO A 42 2.72 0.10 -0.49
N VAL A 43 1.63 0.07 0.28
CA VAL A 43 0.62 1.13 0.32
C VAL A 43 0.52 1.66 1.73
N LEU A 44 0.60 2.98 1.92
CA LEU A 44 0.36 3.66 3.19
C LEU A 44 -1.05 4.27 3.18
N THR A 45 -1.86 3.97 4.19
CA THR A 45 -3.25 4.44 4.31
C THR A 45 -3.57 4.93 5.73
N ILE A 46 -4.73 5.57 5.90
CA ILE A 46 -5.32 5.91 7.20
C ILE A 46 -6.59 5.06 7.35
N ALA A 47 -6.74 4.37 8.47
CA ALA A 47 -7.98 3.66 8.78
C ALA A 47 -9.08 4.66 9.18
N GLY A 48 -9.93 5.02 8.21
CA GLY A 48 -11.09 5.86 8.48
C GLY A 48 -12.22 5.11 9.20
N THR A 49 -13.27 5.84 9.58
CA THR A 49 -14.45 5.26 10.25
C THR A 49 -15.53 4.78 9.28
N ARG A 50 -15.50 5.26 8.03
CA ARG A 50 -16.48 4.92 6.98
C ARG A 50 -15.97 3.79 6.10
N MET A 51 -16.88 3.00 5.51
CA MET A 51 -16.51 1.87 4.64
C MET A 51 -15.61 2.30 3.47
N ALA A 52 -15.93 3.40 2.80
CA ALA A 52 -15.13 3.98 1.73
C ALA A 52 -13.71 4.42 2.15
N ALA A 53 -13.47 4.58 3.46
CA ALA A 53 -12.19 4.92 4.06
C ALA A 53 -11.56 3.73 4.82
N ARG A 54 -12.01 2.49 4.53
CA ARG A 54 -11.48 1.26 5.15
C ARG A 54 -11.08 0.17 4.16
N THR A 55 -11.33 0.34 2.86
CA THR A 55 -11.04 -0.73 1.88
C THR A 55 -9.56 -1.05 1.81
N CYS A 56 -8.69 -0.04 1.72
CA CYS A 56 -7.24 -0.27 1.72
C CYS A 56 -6.78 -0.96 3.00
N THR A 57 -7.30 -0.53 4.17
CA THR A 57 -7.01 -1.19 5.45
C THR A 57 -7.43 -2.66 5.44
N SER A 58 -8.60 -2.98 4.89
CA SER A 58 -9.08 -4.37 4.76
C SER A 58 -8.20 -5.21 3.83
N LEU A 59 -7.78 -4.66 2.68
CA LEU A 59 -6.88 -5.34 1.76
C LEU A 59 -5.53 -5.61 2.40
N LEU A 60 -4.95 -4.61 3.07
CA LEU A 60 -3.71 -4.75 3.83
C LEU A 60 -3.87 -5.84 4.90
N GLN A 61 -4.95 -5.86 5.67
CA GLN A 61 -5.25 -6.93 6.62
C GLN A 61 -5.30 -8.31 5.96
N GLY A 62 -5.90 -8.44 4.78
CA GLY A 62 -5.91 -9.67 3.97
C GLY A 62 -4.51 -10.16 3.61
N VAL A 63 -3.63 -9.25 3.16
CA VAL A 63 -2.20 -9.56 2.94
C VAL A 63 -1.53 -10.05 4.23
N HIS A 64 -1.94 -9.50 5.37
CA HIS A 64 -1.31 -9.72 6.67
C HIS A 64 -1.69 -11.02 7.38
N TYR A 65 -2.72 -11.75 6.92
CA TYR A 65 -3.18 -13.00 7.55
C TYR A 65 -2.08 -14.08 7.69
N GLY A 66 -0.96 -13.96 6.96
CA GLY A 66 0.20 -14.84 7.11
C GLY A 66 1.33 -14.40 8.05
N GLN A 67 1.45 -13.11 8.43
CA GLN A 67 2.70 -12.60 9.08
C GLN A 67 2.56 -11.53 10.19
N GLY A 68 1.35 -11.09 10.56
CA GLY A 68 1.08 -10.36 11.82
C GLY A 68 1.80 -9.03 12.12
N THR A 69 2.74 -8.55 11.28
CA THR A 69 3.67 -7.47 11.65
C THR A 69 3.62 -6.22 10.75
N MET A 70 2.84 -6.20 9.67
CA MET A 70 2.88 -5.07 8.72
C MET A 70 1.85 -3.96 9.00
N ASN A 71 0.79 -4.23 9.77
CA ASN A 71 -0.29 -3.26 10.02
C ASN A 71 0.24 -1.94 10.63
N HIS A 72 1.23 -2.01 11.52
CA HIS A 72 1.80 -0.82 12.17
C HIS A 72 2.73 0.01 11.26
N LEU A 73 3.14 -0.53 10.11
CA LEU A 73 4.09 0.11 9.18
C LEU A 73 3.40 0.85 8.04
N THR A 74 2.14 0.51 7.76
CA THR A 74 1.41 0.98 6.58
C THR A 74 -0.01 1.47 6.87
N VAL A 75 -0.50 1.36 8.10
CA VAL A 75 -1.78 1.95 8.52
C VAL A 75 -1.52 2.99 9.60
N ALA A 76 -1.70 4.25 9.23
CA ALA A 76 -1.54 5.40 10.12
C ALA A 76 -2.83 5.67 10.91
N ARG A 77 -2.68 6.28 12.09
CA ARG A 77 -3.80 6.62 12.99
C ARG A 77 -4.47 7.94 12.65
N ASP A 78 -3.69 8.88 12.15
CA ASP A 78 -4.11 10.23 11.78
C ASP A 78 -3.15 10.80 10.71
N LEU A 79 -3.41 12.03 10.25
CA LEU A 79 -2.58 12.68 9.22
C LEU A 79 -1.14 12.94 9.67
N SER A 80 -0.93 13.29 10.94
CA SER A 80 0.41 13.54 11.48
C SER A 80 1.23 12.24 11.49
N ASP A 81 0.59 11.14 11.90
CA ASP A 81 1.19 9.80 11.88
C ASP A 81 1.47 9.32 10.46
N TYR A 82 0.55 9.61 9.52
CA TYR A 82 0.71 9.31 8.11
C TYR A 82 1.93 10.01 7.51
N GLN A 83 2.06 11.33 7.72
CA GLN A 83 3.22 12.08 7.27
C GLN A 83 4.51 11.52 7.88
N ARG A 84 4.51 11.26 9.19
CA ARG A 84 5.67 10.70 9.90
C ARG A 84 6.10 9.34 9.31
N ILE A 85 5.14 8.46 9.02
CA ILE A 85 5.42 7.14 8.42
C ILE A 85 5.93 7.31 6.99
N ALA A 86 5.30 8.17 6.17
CA ALA A 86 5.72 8.44 4.80
C ALA A 86 7.18 8.94 4.74
N VAL A 87 7.52 9.93 5.57
CA VAL A 87 8.89 10.46 5.67
C VAL A 87 9.87 9.37 6.13
N ARG A 88 9.52 8.60 7.18
CA ARG A 88 10.36 7.52 7.67
C ARG A 88 10.65 6.48 6.59
N LEU A 89 9.64 6.08 5.83
CA LEU A 89 9.78 5.09 4.75
C LEU A 89 10.59 5.66 3.58
N GLY A 90 10.39 6.93 3.22
CA GLY A 90 11.16 7.60 2.17
C GLY A 90 12.63 7.82 2.52
N LEU A 91 12.95 8.03 3.81
CA LEU A 91 14.32 8.23 4.29
C LEU A 91 15.03 6.93 4.69
N CYS A 92 14.34 5.78 4.71
CA CYS A 92 14.90 4.50 5.12
C CYS A 92 14.81 3.44 4.00
N PRO A 93 15.77 3.41 3.05
CA PRO A 93 15.79 2.43 1.98
C PRO A 93 15.75 0.98 2.48
N SER A 94 16.47 0.68 3.57
CA SER A 94 16.48 -0.66 4.16
C SER A 94 15.14 -1.08 4.78
N CYS A 95 14.37 -0.12 5.30
CA CYS A 95 13.01 -0.33 5.75
C CYS A 95 12.10 -0.65 4.57
N MET A 96 12.22 0.14 3.49
CA MET A 96 11.43 -0.03 2.26
C MET A 96 11.69 -1.38 1.61
N SER A 97 12.96 -1.75 1.40
CA SER A 97 13.29 -3.06 0.81
C SER A 97 12.77 -4.23 1.64
N ARG A 98 12.80 -4.11 2.97
CA ARG A 98 12.26 -5.14 3.86
C ARG A 98 10.75 -5.26 3.74
N LEU A 99 10.05 -4.12 3.67
CA LEU A 99 8.61 -4.05 3.49
C LEU A 99 8.19 -4.66 2.14
N ARG A 100 8.90 -4.28 1.08
CA ARG A 100 8.69 -4.80 -0.29
C ARG A 100 8.92 -6.31 -0.35
N ARG A 101 10.01 -6.82 0.24
CA ARG A 101 10.29 -8.26 0.32
C ARG A 101 9.18 -9.04 1.03
N LYS A 102 8.70 -8.52 2.16
CA LYS A 102 7.58 -9.16 2.88
C LYS A 102 6.34 -9.24 2.00
N LEU A 103 5.97 -8.14 1.36
CA LEU A 103 4.81 -8.04 0.48
C LEU A 103 4.89 -9.02 -0.71
N VAL A 104 6.03 -9.05 -1.41
CA VAL A 104 6.25 -9.94 -2.55
C VAL A 104 6.21 -11.41 -2.12
N HIS A 105 6.79 -11.74 -0.97
CA HIS A 105 6.77 -13.11 -0.44
C HIS A 105 5.35 -13.56 -0.05
N SER A 106 4.53 -12.65 0.49
CA SER A 106 3.14 -12.97 0.86
C SER A 106 2.17 -13.01 -0.33
N ARG A 107 2.56 -12.52 -1.52
CA ARG A 107 1.65 -12.30 -2.64
C ARG A 107 0.86 -13.55 -3.04
N LEU A 108 1.51 -14.70 -3.10
CA LEU A 108 0.89 -15.97 -3.54
C LEU A 108 0.24 -16.76 -2.39
N SER A 109 0.50 -16.38 -1.15
CA SER A 109 0.01 -17.05 0.05
C SER A 109 -1.13 -16.31 0.74
N SER A 110 -1.43 -15.09 0.31
CA SER A 110 -2.46 -14.23 0.87
C SER A 110 -3.67 -14.14 -0.07
N PRO A 111 -4.89 -13.99 0.46
CA PRO A 111 -6.12 -13.85 -0.34
C PRO A 111 -6.24 -12.44 -0.94
N LEU A 112 -5.30 -12.09 -1.82
CA LEU A 112 -5.29 -10.86 -2.63
C LEU A 112 -6.04 -11.03 -3.95
#